data_AF-A0A7Y4A7I9-F1
#
_entry.id   AF-A0A7Y4A7I9-F1
#
_cell.length_a   1.000
_cell.length_b   1.000
_cell.length_c   1.000
_cell.angle_alpha   90.00
_cell.angle_beta   90.00
_cell.angle_gamma   90.00
#
_symmetry.space_group_name_H-M   'P 1'
#
loop_
_entity.id
_entity.type
_entity.pdbx_description
1 polymer ?
#
loop_
_entity_poly.entity_id
_entity_poly.type
_entity_poly.pdbx_seq_one_letter_code
_entity_poly.pdbx_strand_id
1 'polypeptide(L)'
;MTLFQRCSRCIMDNSVDPSIQFDDSGICNHCLRYDQLLDSRVFKDEDAQEKLKEIVRKISRAGKGKEYDCIVGVSGGVDSTYVAYLTKQLGLRPLAVHFDNGWNSELAVKNVERVLKKLDIDLVTYVVDWEEFKDLQIAFLKASTPDGEIPTDHAIYALLWQEALKHGIKYIISGMNFTTESISVPDWSYGHSDWKFIKSIHKKYGTVKLSTYPHYNFGFLFYVNFIRGIRSVSILNYVDYNKDEVMALLQNELGWVYYGGKHHESIYTRFYQGYVLPKKFGIDKRYGHLSDLINAGQISRSKALDEIKNVPYPVALQKQDKEYVCKKLGISEDKFEDIMRNEVKSFREYPNSYSFVQFLRLLVNKMRSAGLYPK
;
A
#
# COMPACT_ATOMS: atom_id res chain seq x y z
N MET A 1 -1.69 33.58 5.41
CA MET A 1 -2.71 32.54 5.20
C MET A 1 -2.94 32.42 3.71
N THR A 2 -2.70 31.25 3.13
CA THR A 2 -3.07 30.95 1.73
C THR A 2 -4.59 30.90 1.62
N LEU A 3 -5.17 31.53 0.58
CA LEU A 3 -6.60 31.40 0.32
C LEU A 3 -6.93 29.92 0.02
N PHE A 4 -8.08 29.45 0.50
CA PHE A 4 -8.56 28.12 0.17
C PHE A 4 -8.70 27.94 -1.34
N GLN A 5 -8.11 26.87 -1.88
CA GLN A 5 -8.19 26.52 -3.29
C GLN A 5 -8.32 25.00 -3.45
N ARG A 6 -9.27 24.58 -4.28
CA ARG A 6 -9.56 23.19 -4.61
C ARG A 6 -9.39 22.95 -6.10
N CYS A 7 -8.92 21.75 -6.44
CA CYS A 7 -8.77 21.33 -7.83
C CYS A 7 -10.11 21.42 -8.60
N SER A 8 -10.05 21.93 -9.83
CA SER A 8 -11.20 21.99 -10.73
C SER A 8 -11.63 20.61 -11.24
N ARG A 9 -10.68 19.66 -11.37
CA ARG A 9 -10.93 18.29 -11.84
C ARG A 9 -11.28 17.32 -10.71
N CYS A 10 -10.41 17.18 -9.70
CA CYS A 10 -10.61 16.25 -8.59
C CYS A 10 -11.12 16.96 -7.32
N ILE A 11 -10.94 16.34 -6.15
CA ILE A 11 -11.36 16.91 -4.86
C ILE A 11 -10.20 17.31 -3.94
N MET A 12 -8.94 17.09 -4.34
CA MET A 12 -7.77 17.55 -3.60
C MET A 12 -7.77 19.09 -3.48
N ASP A 13 -7.39 19.58 -2.31
CA ASP A 13 -7.32 21.01 -2.00
C ASP A 13 -6.16 21.31 -1.04
N ASN A 14 -5.90 22.60 -0.83
CA ASN A 14 -4.79 23.05 0.00
C ASN A 14 -5.03 22.96 1.52
N SER A 15 -6.19 22.48 1.97
CA SER A 15 -6.41 22.17 3.38
C SER A 15 -5.98 20.74 3.72
N VAL A 16 -6.09 19.80 2.78
CA VAL A 16 -5.65 18.40 2.95
C VAL A 16 -4.22 18.13 2.47
N ASP A 17 -3.73 18.90 1.50
CA ASP A 17 -2.33 18.89 1.06
C ASP A 17 -1.80 20.33 1.00
N PRO A 18 -1.14 20.81 2.06
CA PRO A 18 -0.59 22.17 2.09
C PRO A 18 0.46 22.46 1.02
N SER A 19 1.05 21.41 0.41
CA SER A 19 2.08 21.52 -0.63
C SER A 19 1.52 21.47 -2.06
N ILE A 20 0.20 21.30 -2.19
CA ILE A 20 -0.47 21.19 -3.49
C ILE A 20 -0.26 22.46 -4.32
N GLN A 21 -0.06 22.27 -5.62
CA GLN A 21 0.12 23.34 -6.60
C GLN A 21 -0.95 23.21 -7.66
N PHE A 22 -1.40 24.35 -8.19
CA PHE A 22 -2.41 24.42 -9.24
C PHE A 22 -1.84 25.11 -10.47
N ASP A 23 -2.24 24.68 -11.66
CA ASP A 23 -2.01 25.42 -12.90
C ASP A 23 -3.03 26.57 -13.08
N ASP A 24 -2.88 27.32 -14.18
CA ASP A 24 -3.76 28.45 -14.52
C ASP A 24 -5.23 28.02 -14.74
N SER A 25 -5.48 26.74 -15.02
CA SER A 25 -6.83 26.16 -15.16
C SER A 25 -7.39 25.60 -13.83
N GLY A 26 -6.66 25.78 -12.73
CA GLY A 26 -7.02 25.28 -11.41
C GLY A 26 -6.86 23.77 -11.25
N ILE A 27 -6.12 23.09 -12.13
CA ILE A 27 -5.86 21.64 -12.04
C ILE A 27 -4.64 21.43 -11.14
N CYS A 28 -4.74 20.52 -10.18
CA CYS A 28 -3.65 20.27 -9.24
C CYS A 28 -2.52 19.41 -9.82
N ASN A 29 -1.32 19.56 -9.27
CA ASN A 29 -0.11 18.79 -9.62
C ASN A 29 -0.30 17.27 -9.55
N HIS A 30 -1.24 16.78 -8.73
CA HIS A 30 -1.59 15.37 -8.66
C HIS A 30 -2.29 14.88 -9.94
N CYS A 31 -3.31 15.61 -10.41
CA CYS A 31 -4.00 15.31 -11.67
C CYS A 31 -3.05 15.45 -12.88
N LEU A 32 -2.22 16.50 -12.88
CA LEU A 32 -1.23 16.68 -13.96
C LEU A 32 -0.22 15.53 -14.00
N ARG A 33 0.22 15.05 -12.83
CA ARG A 33 1.10 13.88 -12.73
C ARG A 33 0.41 12.59 -13.20
N TYR A 34 -0.88 12.43 -12.91
CA TYR A 34 -1.66 11.31 -13.41
C TYR A 34 -1.65 11.30 -14.94
N ASP A 35 -2.02 12.42 -15.57
CA ASP A 35 -2.05 12.55 -17.04
C ASP A 35 -0.68 12.26 -17.67
N GLN A 36 0.40 12.79 -17.08
CA GLN A 36 1.78 12.60 -17.57
C GLN A 36 2.25 11.14 -17.53
N LEU A 37 1.74 10.34 -16.61
CA LEU A 37 2.24 8.99 -16.37
C LEU A 37 1.29 7.91 -16.90
N LEU A 38 0.02 8.23 -17.15
CA LEU A 38 -1.02 7.27 -17.53
C LEU A 38 -0.58 6.39 -18.70
N ASP A 39 -0.22 6.99 -19.83
CA ASP A 39 0.15 6.26 -21.06
C ASP A 39 1.42 5.40 -20.90
N SER A 40 2.29 5.74 -19.94
CA SER A 40 3.52 4.98 -19.65
C SER A 40 3.32 3.88 -18.62
N ARG A 41 2.21 3.92 -17.86
CA ARG A 41 1.98 3.06 -16.71
C ARG A 41 0.79 2.14 -16.87
N VAL A 42 -0.20 2.51 -17.67
CA VAL A 42 -1.43 1.77 -17.93
C VAL A 42 -1.53 1.52 -19.42
N PHE A 43 -1.68 0.27 -19.80
CA PHE A 43 -1.79 -0.14 -21.20
C PHE A 43 -3.23 -0.54 -21.50
N LYS A 44 -3.70 -0.19 -22.70
CA LYS A 44 -5.06 -0.52 -23.17
C LYS A 44 -5.02 -1.36 -24.45
N ASP A 45 -6.16 -1.96 -24.77
CA ASP A 45 -6.44 -2.65 -26.03
C ASP A 45 -5.49 -3.83 -26.34
N GLU A 46 -5.31 -4.12 -27.62
CA GLU A 46 -4.52 -5.28 -28.09
C GLU A 46 -3.04 -5.21 -27.66
N ASP A 47 -2.47 -4.00 -27.61
CA ASP A 47 -1.09 -3.77 -27.15
C ASP A 47 -0.90 -4.17 -25.67
N ALA A 48 -1.89 -3.91 -24.81
CA ALA A 48 -1.85 -4.37 -23.42
C ALA A 48 -1.83 -5.89 -23.31
N GLN A 49 -2.65 -6.57 -24.11
CA GLN A 49 -2.75 -8.03 -24.11
C GLN A 49 -1.47 -8.68 -24.62
N GLU A 50 -0.84 -8.13 -25.66
CA GLU A 50 0.46 -8.63 -26.13
C GLU A 50 1.55 -8.42 -25.10
N LYS A 51 1.67 -7.23 -24.51
CA LYS A 51 2.64 -6.96 -23.44
C LYS A 51 2.45 -7.87 -22.23
N LEU A 52 1.20 -8.10 -21.82
CA LEU A 52 0.89 -9.02 -20.73
C LEU A 52 1.30 -10.45 -21.08
N LYS A 53 0.99 -10.93 -22.29
CA LYS A 53 1.43 -12.25 -22.78
C LYS A 53 2.96 -12.38 -22.77
N GLU A 54 3.69 -11.33 -23.15
CA GLU A 54 5.15 -11.34 -23.06
C GLU A 54 5.68 -11.44 -21.63
N ILE A 55 5.08 -10.70 -20.71
CA ILE A 55 5.40 -10.75 -19.28
C ILE A 55 5.15 -12.17 -18.75
N VAL A 56 4.00 -12.76 -19.04
CA VAL A 56 3.66 -14.13 -18.64
C VAL A 56 4.69 -15.12 -19.20
N ARG A 57 5.03 -15.04 -20.49
CA ARG A 57 6.09 -15.88 -21.09
C ARG A 57 7.43 -15.73 -20.37
N LYS A 58 7.82 -14.51 -19.97
CA LYS A 58 9.07 -14.27 -19.23
C LYS A 58 9.03 -14.90 -17.84
N ILE A 59 7.89 -14.80 -17.14
CA ILE A 59 7.68 -15.41 -15.82
C ILE A 59 7.75 -16.93 -15.92
N SER A 60 6.95 -17.55 -16.80
CA SER A 60 6.92 -19.00 -16.98
C SER A 60 8.28 -19.57 -17.38
N ARG A 61 9.02 -18.87 -18.24
CA ARG A 61 10.40 -19.28 -18.63
C ARG A 61 11.36 -19.27 -17.43
N ALA A 62 11.29 -18.25 -16.57
CA ALA A 62 12.13 -18.17 -15.37
C ALA A 62 11.76 -19.19 -14.28
N GLY A 63 10.51 -19.66 -14.29
CA GLY A 63 9.98 -20.73 -13.44
C GLY A 63 10.09 -22.14 -14.03
N LYS A 64 10.71 -22.32 -15.20
CA LYS A 64 10.82 -23.65 -15.83
C LYS A 64 11.58 -24.61 -14.91
N GLY A 65 11.00 -25.78 -14.67
CA GLY A 65 11.56 -26.81 -13.80
C GLY A 65 11.41 -26.54 -12.29
N LYS A 66 10.64 -25.52 -11.90
CA LYS A 66 10.29 -25.22 -10.51
C LYS A 66 8.82 -25.45 -10.25
N GLU A 67 8.48 -25.70 -9.00
CA GLU A 67 7.11 -25.78 -8.51
C GLU A 67 6.35 -24.48 -8.81
N TYR A 68 6.91 -23.35 -8.37
CA TYR A 68 6.34 -22.01 -8.57
C TYR A 68 7.14 -21.16 -9.56
N ASP A 69 6.45 -20.29 -10.30
CA ASP A 69 7.07 -19.33 -11.22
C ASP A 69 7.03 -17.87 -10.74
N CYS A 70 6.11 -17.56 -9.81
CA CYS A 70 5.94 -16.24 -9.23
C CYS A 70 5.44 -16.29 -7.77
N ILE A 71 5.54 -15.16 -7.07
CA ILE A 71 4.90 -14.92 -5.77
C ILE A 71 3.72 -13.98 -5.95
N VAL A 72 2.65 -14.19 -5.20
CA VAL A 72 1.55 -13.24 -5.04
C VAL A 72 1.38 -12.93 -3.56
N GLY A 73 1.42 -11.64 -3.20
CA GLY A 73 1.06 -11.22 -1.85
C GLY A 73 -0.47 -11.19 -1.68
N VAL A 74 -1.00 -11.77 -0.60
CA VAL A 74 -2.45 -11.83 -0.34
C VAL A 74 -2.80 -11.20 1.01
N SER A 75 -3.86 -10.38 1.02
CA SER A 75 -4.39 -9.74 2.24
C SER A 75 -5.86 -10.07 2.53
N GLY A 76 -6.55 -10.72 1.58
CA GLY A 76 -8.02 -10.87 1.60
C GLY A 76 -8.76 -9.64 1.05
N GLY A 77 -8.04 -8.58 0.70
CA GLY A 77 -8.55 -7.40 0.01
C GLY A 77 -8.83 -7.61 -1.47
N VAL A 78 -9.61 -6.72 -2.08
CA VAL A 78 -10.06 -6.80 -3.49
C VAL A 78 -8.89 -6.98 -4.46
N ASP A 79 -7.89 -6.09 -4.41
CA ASP A 79 -6.80 -6.05 -5.39
C ASP A 79 -5.93 -7.31 -5.35
N SER A 80 -5.51 -7.71 -4.14
CA SER A 80 -4.70 -8.91 -3.95
C SER A 80 -5.43 -10.20 -4.37
N THR A 81 -6.73 -10.26 -4.12
CA THR A 81 -7.59 -11.39 -4.53
C THR A 81 -7.72 -11.45 -6.05
N TYR A 82 -7.93 -10.30 -6.69
CA TYR A 82 -8.01 -10.22 -8.15
C TYR A 82 -6.68 -10.53 -8.83
N VAL A 83 -5.56 -10.10 -8.26
CA VAL A 83 -4.22 -10.50 -8.74
C VAL A 83 -4.04 -12.01 -8.65
N ALA A 84 -4.40 -12.64 -7.53
CA ALA A 84 -4.32 -14.10 -7.40
C ALA A 84 -5.17 -14.81 -8.47
N TYR A 85 -6.41 -14.34 -8.67
CA TYR A 85 -7.31 -14.83 -9.71
C TYR A 85 -6.68 -14.71 -11.11
N LEU A 86 -6.29 -13.50 -11.52
CA LEU A 86 -5.70 -13.25 -12.84
C LEU A 86 -4.42 -14.05 -13.05
N THR A 87 -3.56 -14.13 -12.04
CA THR A 87 -2.30 -14.90 -12.12
C THR A 87 -2.59 -16.37 -12.45
N LYS A 88 -3.61 -16.97 -11.81
CA LYS A 88 -4.05 -18.34 -12.13
C LYS A 88 -4.66 -18.43 -13.54
N GLN A 89 -5.51 -17.47 -13.94
CA GLN A 89 -6.11 -17.45 -15.28
C GLN A 89 -5.09 -17.30 -16.40
N LEU A 90 -3.97 -16.61 -16.15
CA LEU A 90 -2.85 -16.48 -17.07
C LEU A 90 -1.99 -17.75 -17.18
N GLY A 91 -2.34 -18.82 -16.47
CA GLY A 91 -1.64 -20.11 -16.49
C GLY A 91 -0.33 -20.13 -15.71
N LEU A 92 -0.10 -19.14 -14.85
CA LEU A 92 1.07 -19.10 -13.95
C LEU A 92 0.84 -19.99 -12.72
N ARG A 93 1.93 -20.36 -12.05
CA ARG A 93 1.95 -21.18 -10.83
C ARG A 93 2.44 -20.34 -9.65
N PRO A 94 1.56 -19.52 -9.04
CA PRO A 94 1.96 -18.65 -7.93
C PRO A 94 2.13 -19.41 -6.62
N LEU A 95 3.08 -18.96 -5.80
CA LEU A 95 3.07 -19.17 -4.36
C LEU A 95 2.42 -17.95 -3.69
N ALA A 96 1.33 -18.14 -2.97
CA ALA A 96 0.73 -17.06 -2.18
C ALA A 96 1.53 -16.83 -0.89
N VAL A 97 1.77 -15.58 -0.55
CA VAL A 97 2.47 -15.19 0.68
C VAL A 97 1.61 -14.20 1.46
N HIS A 98 1.37 -14.51 2.73
CA HIS A 98 0.61 -13.67 3.65
C HIS A 98 1.48 -13.28 4.86
N PHE A 99 1.47 -12.00 5.20
CA PHE A 99 2.05 -11.48 6.44
C PHE A 99 0.94 -11.31 7.47
N ASP A 100 0.91 -12.20 8.47
CA ASP A 100 -0.02 -12.08 9.58
C ASP A 100 0.65 -11.27 10.70
N ASN A 101 0.20 -10.01 10.83
CA ASN A 101 0.65 -9.08 11.85
C ASN A 101 -0.26 -9.04 13.08
N GLY A 102 -1.21 -9.99 13.17
CA GLY A 102 -2.21 -10.07 14.21
C GLY A 102 -3.44 -9.19 13.99
N TRP A 103 -3.52 -8.34 12.96
CA TRP A 103 -4.64 -7.39 12.79
C TRP A 103 -5.69 -7.81 11.76
N ASN A 104 -5.53 -8.99 11.16
CA ASN A 104 -6.48 -9.53 10.21
C ASN A 104 -7.89 -9.61 10.80
N SER A 105 -8.87 -9.10 10.06
CA SER A 105 -10.27 -9.38 10.36
C SER A 105 -10.60 -10.85 10.08
N GLU A 106 -11.54 -11.42 10.82
CA GLU A 106 -11.99 -12.80 10.58
C GLU A 106 -12.46 -13.02 9.14
N LEU A 107 -13.06 -11.99 8.55
CA LEU A 107 -13.54 -12.01 7.17
C LEU A 107 -12.38 -12.04 6.17
N ALA A 108 -11.31 -11.29 6.42
CA ALA A 108 -10.11 -11.32 5.58
C ALA A 108 -9.47 -12.71 5.57
N VAL A 109 -9.31 -13.34 6.74
CA VAL A 109 -8.79 -14.71 6.85
C VAL A 109 -9.64 -15.70 6.04
N LYS A 110 -10.97 -15.66 6.24
CA LYS A 110 -11.91 -16.52 5.50
C LYS A 110 -11.87 -16.27 3.99
N ASN A 111 -11.71 -15.03 3.56
CA ASN A 111 -11.58 -14.68 2.14
C ASN A 111 -10.29 -15.26 1.55
N VAL A 112 -9.15 -15.12 2.24
CA VAL A 112 -7.87 -15.72 1.80
C VAL A 112 -8.00 -17.23 1.65
N GLU A 113 -8.49 -17.92 2.70
CA GLU A 113 -8.64 -19.38 2.69
C GLU A 113 -9.57 -19.86 1.56
N ARG A 114 -10.74 -19.23 1.42
CA ARG A 114 -11.74 -19.61 0.42
C ARG A 114 -11.21 -19.42 -1.00
N VAL A 115 -10.61 -18.27 -1.26
CA VAL A 115 -10.11 -17.90 -2.60
C VAL A 115 -8.98 -18.82 -3.00
N LEU A 116 -7.96 -18.99 -2.14
CA LEU A 116 -6.79 -19.80 -2.48
C LEU A 116 -7.14 -21.27 -2.63
N LYS A 117 -8.07 -21.79 -1.82
CA LYS A 117 -8.60 -23.15 -1.98
C LYS A 117 -9.28 -23.35 -3.34
N LYS A 118 -10.10 -22.38 -3.78
CA LYS A 118 -10.80 -22.48 -5.07
C LYS A 118 -9.86 -22.29 -6.26
N LEU A 119 -8.83 -21.46 -6.11
CA LEU A 119 -7.81 -21.24 -7.13
C LEU A 119 -6.73 -22.33 -7.14
N ASP A 120 -6.70 -23.21 -6.16
CA ASP A 120 -5.66 -24.23 -5.98
C ASP A 120 -4.27 -23.57 -6.00
N ILE A 121 -4.04 -22.70 -5.01
CA ILE A 121 -2.79 -21.94 -4.82
C ILE A 121 -2.29 -22.20 -3.40
N ASP A 122 -1.03 -22.63 -3.29
CA ASP A 122 -0.37 -22.84 -2.01
C ASP A 122 -0.14 -21.53 -1.26
N LEU A 123 -0.21 -21.58 0.07
CA LEU A 123 -0.06 -20.44 0.95
C LEU A 123 1.10 -20.62 1.93
N VAL A 124 1.99 -19.63 1.96
CA VAL A 124 2.91 -19.40 3.07
C VAL A 124 2.40 -18.25 3.92
N THR A 125 2.11 -18.53 5.18
CA THR A 125 1.79 -17.49 6.17
C THR A 125 2.98 -17.29 7.09
N TYR A 126 3.47 -16.05 7.15
CA TYR A 126 4.42 -15.63 8.17
C TYR A 126 3.67 -14.91 9.28
N VAL A 127 3.60 -15.53 10.45
CA VAL A 127 3.05 -14.92 11.66
C VAL A 127 4.19 -14.21 12.39
N VAL A 128 4.11 -12.88 12.47
CA VAL A 128 5.13 -12.08 13.17
C VAL A 128 5.07 -12.32 14.68
N ASP A 129 6.22 -12.21 15.36
CA ASP A 129 6.21 -12.13 16.82
C ASP A 129 5.38 -10.93 17.27
N TRP A 130 4.30 -11.22 18.01
CA TRP A 130 3.33 -10.22 18.41
C TRP A 130 3.94 -9.16 19.35
N GLU A 131 4.84 -9.56 20.25
CA GLU A 131 5.44 -8.63 21.21
C GLU A 131 6.40 -7.66 20.51
N GLU A 132 7.21 -8.15 19.56
CA GLU A 132 8.04 -7.31 18.69
C GLU A 132 7.19 -6.31 17.88
N PHE A 133 6.15 -6.81 17.22
CA PHE A 133 5.33 -5.99 16.31
C PHE A 133 4.50 -4.95 17.08
N LYS A 134 3.90 -5.35 18.21
CA LYS A 134 3.17 -4.47 19.12
C LYS A 134 4.05 -3.35 19.66
N ASP A 135 5.26 -3.66 20.14
CA ASP A 135 6.20 -2.64 20.65
C ASP A 135 6.60 -1.64 19.56
N LEU A 136 6.84 -2.13 18.33
CA LEU A 136 7.10 -1.28 17.17
C LEU A 136 5.92 -0.37 16.80
N GLN A 137 4.68 -0.88 16.78
CA GLN A 137 3.51 -0.06 16.52
C GLN A 137 3.29 1.01 17.60
N ILE A 138 3.46 0.67 18.88
CA ILE A 138 3.40 1.63 19.98
C ILE A 138 4.48 2.70 19.83
N ALA A 139 5.70 2.32 19.42
CA ALA A 139 6.77 3.27 19.15
C ALA A 139 6.38 4.28 18.05
N PHE A 140 5.71 3.83 16.99
CA PHE A 140 5.21 4.70 15.92
C PHE A 140 4.06 5.61 16.39
N LEU A 141 3.13 5.11 17.20
CA LEU A 141 2.09 5.96 17.82
C LEU A 141 2.72 7.06 18.69
N LYS A 142 3.70 6.71 19.53
CA LYS A 142 4.46 7.67 20.36
C LYS A 142 5.26 8.66 19.54
N ALA A 143 5.78 8.25 18.38
CA ALA A 143 6.55 9.12 17.49
C ALA A 143 5.73 10.31 16.98
N SER A 144 4.39 10.19 16.97
CA SER A 144 3.46 11.22 16.52
C SER A 144 3.73 11.70 15.10
N THR A 145 4.18 10.80 14.23
CA THR A 145 4.22 11.01 12.77
C THR A 145 3.04 10.26 12.12
N PRO A 146 2.57 10.63 10.92
CA PRO A 146 1.42 9.98 10.28
C PRO A 146 1.72 8.55 9.80
N ASP A 147 2.91 8.02 10.06
CA ASP A 147 3.49 6.81 9.48
C ASP A 147 3.15 5.50 10.22
N GLY A 148 2.08 5.46 11.02
CA GLY A 148 1.75 4.32 11.89
C GLY A 148 1.50 2.97 11.20
N GLU A 149 1.29 2.95 9.88
CA GLU A 149 1.18 1.73 9.07
C GLU A 149 2.52 1.24 8.50
N ILE A 150 3.57 2.06 8.53
CA ILE A 150 4.88 1.72 7.95
C ILE A 150 5.48 0.43 8.52
N PRO A 151 5.31 0.08 9.82
CA PRO A 151 5.70 -1.24 10.33
C PRO A 151 5.08 -2.40 9.57
N THR A 152 3.81 -2.30 9.13
CA THR A 152 3.16 -3.34 8.34
C THR A 152 3.71 -3.37 6.93
N ASP A 153 3.68 -2.22 6.24
CA ASP A 153 4.08 -2.12 4.83
C ASP A 153 5.52 -2.58 4.61
N HIS A 154 6.44 -2.18 5.50
CA HIS A 154 7.84 -2.56 5.42
C HIS A 154 8.03 -4.08 5.55
N ALA A 155 7.34 -4.71 6.51
CA ALA A 155 7.45 -6.15 6.72
C ALA A 155 6.88 -6.97 5.56
N ILE A 156 5.78 -6.52 4.95
CA ILE A 156 5.20 -7.16 3.76
C ILE A 156 6.23 -7.21 2.64
N TYR A 157 6.84 -6.07 2.29
CA TYR A 157 7.85 -6.03 1.24
C TYR A 157 9.09 -6.87 1.59
N ALA A 158 9.56 -6.80 2.84
CA ALA A 158 10.66 -7.62 3.33
C ALA A 158 10.39 -9.11 3.11
N LEU A 159 9.22 -9.57 3.56
CA LEU A 159 8.79 -10.97 3.49
C LEU A 159 8.68 -11.45 2.04
N LEU A 160 8.05 -10.67 1.16
CA LEU A 160 7.90 -11.05 -0.25
C LEU A 160 9.25 -11.28 -0.94
N TRP A 161 10.25 -10.44 -0.68
CA TRP A 161 11.59 -10.66 -1.21
C TRP A 161 12.32 -11.83 -0.55
N GLN A 162 12.15 -12.03 0.75
CA GLN A 162 12.76 -13.15 1.47
C GLN A 162 12.21 -14.50 0.97
N GLU A 163 10.90 -14.62 0.80
CA GLU A 163 10.27 -15.82 0.23
C GLU A 163 10.66 -16.01 -1.24
N ALA A 164 10.76 -14.92 -2.02
CA ALA A 164 11.25 -15.01 -3.40
C ALA A 164 12.67 -15.58 -3.46
N LEU A 165 13.56 -15.15 -2.57
CA LEU A 165 14.92 -15.68 -2.48
C LEU A 165 14.93 -17.15 -2.07
N LYS A 166 14.19 -17.50 -1.01
CA LYS A 166 14.10 -18.83 -0.43
C LYS A 166 13.62 -19.87 -1.44
N HIS A 167 12.59 -19.53 -2.23
CA HIS A 167 12.03 -20.42 -3.24
C HIS A 167 12.70 -20.26 -4.62
N GLY A 168 13.71 -19.39 -4.75
CA GLY A 168 14.40 -19.13 -6.03
C GLY A 168 13.52 -18.52 -7.12
N ILE A 169 12.46 -17.80 -6.72
CA ILE A 169 11.48 -17.16 -7.60
C ILE A 169 11.99 -15.77 -8.01
N LYS A 170 11.79 -15.41 -9.28
CA LYS A 170 12.27 -14.13 -9.85
C LYS A 170 11.20 -13.04 -9.94
N TYR A 171 9.93 -13.40 -9.85
CA TYR A 171 8.83 -12.48 -10.08
C TYR A 171 7.88 -12.45 -8.90
N ILE A 172 7.57 -11.24 -8.44
CA ILE A 172 6.53 -10.95 -7.46
C ILE A 172 5.44 -10.19 -8.20
N ILE A 173 4.22 -10.69 -8.19
CA ILE A 173 3.08 -10.03 -8.81
C ILE A 173 2.43 -9.11 -7.78
N SER A 174 2.41 -7.82 -8.09
CA SER A 174 1.95 -6.76 -7.20
C SER A 174 0.48 -6.43 -7.44
N GLY A 175 -0.24 -6.15 -6.34
CA GLY A 175 -1.58 -5.57 -6.35
C GLY A 175 -1.62 -4.07 -6.62
N MET A 176 -0.47 -3.39 -6.76
CA MET A 176 -0.45 -1.96 -7.08
C MET A 176 -1.09 -1.72 -8.45
N ASN A 177 -2.04 -0.79 -8.49
CA ASN A 177 -2.76 -0.36 -9.67
C ASN A 177 -2.61 1.16 -9.86
N PHE A 178 -1.94 1.58 -10.95
CA PHE A 178 -1.71 3.00 -11.19
C PHE A 178 -3.02 3.78 -11.38
N THR A 179 -4.04 3.16 -11.98
CA THR A 179 -5.33 3.79 -12.27
C THR A 179 -6.05 4.25 -10.99
N THR A 180 -5.88 3.55 -9.87
CA THR A 180 -6.63 3.81 -8.63
C THR A 180 -5.76 4.20 -7.43
N GLU A 181 -4.44 4.32 -7.62
CA GLU A 181 -3.44 4.59 -6.58
C GLU A 181 -2.30 5.52 -7.05
N SER A 182 -2.61 6.52 -7.88
CA SER A 182 -1.60 7.43 -8.43
C SER A 182 -1.25 8.58 -7.49
N ILE A 183 -2.20 8.98 -6.64
CA ILE A 183 -2.04 10.15 -5.77
C ILE A 183 -1.19 9.79 -4.57
N SER A 184 -0.11 10.55 -4.41
CA SER A 184 0.83 10.39 -3.31
C SER A 184 1.17 11.76 -2.74
N VAL A 185 0.75 12.01 -1.51
CA VAL A 185 1.14 13.21 -0.75
C VAL A 185 2.32 12.84 0.15
N PRO A 186 3.54 13.35 -0.11
CA PRO A 186 4.74 12.93 0.63
C PRO A 186 4.66 13.08 2.15
N ASP A 187 3.92 14.09 2.63
CA ASP A 187 3.77 14.35 4.06
C ASP A 187 2.70 13.47 4.73
N TRP A 188 1.94 12.66 3.98
CA TRP A 188 0.97 11.72 4.56
C TRP A 188 1.57 10.38 4.96
N SER A 189 2.69 9.96 4.34
CA SER A 189 3.35 8.70 4.65
C SER A 189 4.77 8.66 4.07
N TYR A 190 5.74 8.30 4.91
CA TYR A 190 7.13 8.08 4.58
C TYR A 190 7.69 6.88 5.34
N GLY A 191 8.60 6.12 4.70
CA GLY A 191 9.46 5.19 5.42
C GLY A 191 9.27 3.70 5.10
N HIS A 192 8.34 3.34 4.21
CA HIS A 192 8.11 1.95 3.81
C HIS A 192 9.39 1.24 3.32
N SER A 193 10.33 1.97 2.71
CA SER A 193 11.65 1.46 2.28
C SER A 193 12.82 1.91 3.17
N ASP A 194 12.58 2.67 4.23
CA ASP A 194 13.63 3.30 5.03
C ASP A 194 13.77 2.66 6.41
N TRP A 195 14.51 1.56 6.47
CA TRP A 195 14.82 0.91 7.73
C TRP A 195 15.56 1.79 8.73
N LYS A 196 16.30 2.82 8.27
CA LYS A 196 16.96 3.76 9.18
C LYS A 196 15.92 4.57 9.97
N PHE A 197 14.85 4.99 9.31
CA PHE A 197 13.73 5.69 9.95
C PHE A 197 12.98 4.78 10.94
N ILE A 198 12.59 3.58 10.51
CA ILE A 198 11.88 2.61 11.37
C ILE A 198 12.72 2.28 12.62
N LYS A 199 14.00 1.95 12.41
CA LYS A 199 14.93 1.63 13.50
C LYS A 199 15.19 2.82 14.42
N SER A 200 15.17 4.06 13.93
CA SER A 200 15.42 5.24 14.76
C SER A 200 14.23 5.57 15.66
N ILE A 201 13.00 5.43 15.17
CA ILE A 201 11.77 5.51 15.98
C ILE A 201 11.78 4.41 17.04
N HIS A 202 12.01 3.17 16.62
CA HIS A 202 12.03 2.03 17.53
C HIS A 202 13.12 2.17 18.59
N LYS A 203 14.32 2.64 18.23
CA LYS A 203 15.39 2.91 19.21
C LYS A 203 14.99 3.94 20.27
N LYS A 204 14.15 4.92 19.92
CA LYS A 204 13.74 6.00 20.82
C LYS A 204 12.61 5.60 21.76
N TYR A 205 11.64 4.82 21.28
CA TYR A 205 10.41 4.54 22.03
C TYR A 205 10.11 3.07 22.28
N GLY A 206 10.76 2.16 21.54
CA GLY A 206 10.62 0.72 21.68
C GLY A 206 11.45 0.19 22.83
N THR A 207 11.05 -0.97 23.32
CA THR A 207 11.60 -1.65 24.48
C THR A 207 11.93 -3.12 24.22
N VAL A 208 11.36 -3.70 23.15
CA VAL A 208 11.54 -5.10 22.78
C VAL A 208 12.54 -5.19 21.61
N LYS A 209 13.41 -6.19 21.60
CA LYS A 209 14.35 -6.37 20.49
C LYS A 209 13.63 -6.99 19.28
N LEU A 210 13.62 -6.28 18.15
CA LEU A 210 13.16 -6.79 16.86
C LEU A 210 14.13 -7.86 16.32
N SER A 211 13.92 -9.12 16.68
CA SER A 211 14.78 -10.26 16.35
C SER A 211 14.26 -11.06 15.16
N THR A 212 12.95 -11.15 15.03
CA THR A 212 12.27 -11.93 13.99
C THR A 212 11.56 -11.04 12.97
N TYR A 213 11.20 -9.81 13.34
CA TYR A 213 10.54 -8.84 12.46
C TYR A 213 11.22 -8.74 11.07
N PRO A 214 10.50 -9.05 9.97
CA PRO A 214 11.04 -8.97 8.63
C PRO A 214 11.42 -7.54 8.26
N HIS A 215 12.67 -7.30 7.89
CA HIS A 215 13.14 -5.99 7.46
C HIS A 215 14.13 -6.07 6.30
N TYR A 216 14.33 -4.93 5.63
CA TYR A 216 15.33 -4.78 4.58
C TYR A 216 15.95 -3.39 4.57
N ASN A 217 17.14 -3.25 4.02
CA ASN A 217 17.77 -1.95 3.78
C ASN A 217 18.10 -1.77 2.29
N PHE A 218 18.60 -0.60 1.91
CA PHE A 218 18.96 -0.32 0.50
C PHE A 218 20.01 -1.29 -0.08
N GLY A 219 20.92 -1.82 0.74
CA GLY A 219 21.88 -2.84 0.31
C GLY A 219 21.21 -4.16 -0.03
N PHE A 220 20.24 -4.59 0.80
CA PHE A 220 19.41 -5.75 0.49
C PHE A 220 18.57 -5.52 -0.77
N LEU A 221 17.95 -4.33 -0.92
CA LEU A 221 17.21 -3.98 -2.15
C LEU A 221 18.11 -4.07 -3.39
N PHE A 222 19.34 -3.57 -3.29
CA PHE A 222 20.30 -3.66 -4.38
C PHE A 222 20.62 -5.12 -4.72
N TYR A 223 20.90 -5.94 -3.70
CA TYR A 223 21.16 -7.37 -3.88
C TYR A 223 19.98 -8.09 -4.55
N VAL A 224 18.75 -7.92 -4.06
CA VAL A 224 17.58 -8.63 -4.63
C VAL A 224 17.26 -8.17 -6.05
N ASN A 225 17.35 -6.87 -6.33
CA ASN A 225 16.99 -6.34 -7.64
C ASN A 225 18.11 -6.52 -8.68
N PHE A 226 19.37 -6.26 -8.35
CA PHE A 226 20.44 -6.24 -9.35
C PHE A 226 21.22 -7.56 -9.40
N ILE A 227 21.50 -8.18 -8.25
CA ILE A 227 22.28 -9.43 -8.20
C ILE A 227 21.37 -10.64 -8.39
N ARG A 228 20.22 -10.66 -7.71
CA ARG A 228 19.26 -11.77 -7.79
C ARG A 228 18.22 -11.57 -8.88
N GLY A 229 18.11 -10.38 -9.46
CA GLY A 229 17.21 -10.13 -10.58
C GLY A 229 15.74 -10.36 -10.24
N ILE A 230 15.34 -10.17 -8.98
CA ILE A 230 13.93 -10.23 -8.56
C ILE A 230 13.22 -8.97 -9.06
N ARG A 231 12.03 -9.13 -9.63
CA ARG A 231 11.23 -8.06 -10.22
C ARG A 231 9.80 -8.10 -9.70
N SER A 232 9.28 -6.93 -9.35
CA SER A 232 7.86 -6.74 -9.06
C SER A 232 7.12 -6.33 -10.33
N VAL A 233 5.97 -6.93 -10.58
CA VAL A 233 5.16 -6.71 -11.79
C VAL A 233 3.72 -6.41 -11.40
N SER A 234 3.22 -5.23 -11.78
CA SER A 234 1.83 -4.83 -11.59
C SER A 234 0.98 -5.25 -12.79
N ILE A 235 0.43 -6.46 -12.76
CA ILE A 235 -0.39 -6.96 -13.88
C ILE A 235 -1.72 -6.21 -14.03
N LEU A 236 -2.20 -5.55 -12.96
CA LEU A 236 -3.41 -4.74 -12.98
C LEU A 236 -3.32 -3.54 -13.94
N ASN A 237 -2.11 -3.13 -14.31
CA ASN A 237 -1.88 -2.06 -15.27
C ASN A 237 -2.06 -2.50 -16.74
N TYR A 238 -2.28 -3.79 -17.00
CA TYR A 238 -2.42 -4.38 -18.35
C TYR A 238 -3.83 -4.94 -18.61
N VAL A 239 -4.75 -4.72 -17.67
CA VAL A 239 -6.13 -5.18 -17.75
C VAL A 239 -7.05 -4.00 -17.50
N ASP A 240 -8.26 -4.05 -18.04
CA ASP A 240 -9.27 -3.08 -17.66
C ASP A 240 -9.69 -3.36 -16.21
N TYR A 241 -9.48 -2.39 -15.34
CA TYR A 241 -9.74 -2.51 -13.92
C TYR A 241 -10.87 -1.56 -13.54
N ASN A 242 -12.06 -2.12 -13.35
CA ASN A 242 -13.18 -1.46 -12.70
C ASN A 242 -13.43 -2.14 -11.35
N LYS A 243 -13.38 -1.36 -10.27
CA LYS A 243 -13.45 -1.92 -8.92
C LYS A 243 -14.77 -2.66 -8.64
N ASP A 244 -15.90 -2.13 -9.09
CA ASP A 244 -17.21 -2.70 -8.83
C ASP A 244 -17.42 -4.00 -9.60
N GLU A 245 -16.96 -4.04 -10.85
CA GLU A 245 -16.98 -5.25 -11.69
C GLU A 245 -16.07 -6.34 -11.12
N VAL A 246 -14.86 -5.96 -10.66
CA VAL A 246 -13.94 -6.89 -10.00
C VAL A 246 -14.57 -7.46 -8.74
N MET A 247 -15.16 -6.65 -7.86
CA MET A 247 -15.83 -7.17 -6.66
C MET A 247 -16.97 -8.14 -7.01
N ALA A 248 -17.79 -7.82 -8.01
CA ALA A 248 -18.85 -8.72 -8.47
C ALA A 248 -18.30 -10.05 -8.99
N LEU A 249 -17.24 -10.01 -9.79
CA LEU A 249 -16.54 -11.21 -10.27
C LEU A 249 -16.01 -12.04 -9.11
N LEU A 250 -15.30 -11.44 -8.14
CA LEU A 250 -14.73 -12.17 -7.01
C LEU A 250 -15.82 -12.81 -6.13
N GLN A 251 -16.95 -12.14 -5.95
CA GLN A 251 -18.11 -12.70 -5.24
C GLN A 251 -18.69 -13.91 -5.97
N ASN A 252 -18.91 -13.80 -7.28
CA ASN A 252 -19.54 -14.86 -8.07
C ASN A 252 -18.60 -16.04 -8.30
N GLU A 253 -17.37 -15.76 -8.72
CA GLU A 253 -16.40 -16.76 -9.13
C GLU A 253 -15.64 -17.35 -7.95
N LEU A 254 -15.45 -16.62 -6.84
CA LEU A 254 -14.61 -17.09 -5.73
C LEU A 254 -15.36 -17.19 -4.40
N GLY A 255 -16.62 -16.74 -4.35
CA GLY A 255 -17.36 -16.63 -3.10
C GLY A 255 -16.70 -15.63 -2.14
N TRP A 256 -15.86 -14.72 -2.62
CA TRP A 256 -15.27 -13.66 -1.80
C TRP A 256 -16.39 -12.78 -1.20
N VAL A 257 -16.20 -12.26 0.01
CA VAL A 257 -17.23 -11.46 0.70
C VAL A 257 -16.70 -10.07 1.03
N TYR A 258 -17.49 -9.05 0.67
CA TYR A 258 -17.15 -7.66 0.95
C TYR A 258 -17.14 -7.34 2.44
N TYR A 259 -16.12 -6.59 2.86
CA TYR A 259 -15.82 -6.31 4.27
C TYR A 259 -16.02 -4.83 4.66
N GLY A 260 -16.63 -4.01 3.77
CA GLY A 260 -17.17 -2.71 4.15
C GLY A 260 -16.25 -1.49 4.02
N GLY A 261 -15.15 -1.55 3.26
CA GLY A 261 -14.34 -0.37 2.93
C GLY A 261 -12.98 -0.69 2.30
N LYS A 262 -12.20 0.33 1.92
CA LYS A 262 -10.80 0.14 1.45
C LYS A 262 -9.89 -0.11 2.67
N HIS A 263 -9.08 -1.16 2.63
CA HIS A 263 -8.17 -1.60 3.70
C HIS A 263 -8.83 -2.09 5.01
N HIS A 264 -10.14 -2.28 5.02
CA HIS A 264 -10.89 -2.80 6.16
C HIS A 264 -10.67 -4.31 6.41
N GLU A 265 -9.83 -4.98 5.60
CA GLU A 265 -9.32 -6.32 5.88
C GLU A 265 -8.46 -6.36 7.16
N SER A 266 -7.83 -5.23 7.53
CA SER A 266 -7.04 -5.04 8.76
C SER A 266 -7.75 -4.08 9.71
N ILE A 267 -8.01 -4.53 10.94
CA ILE A 267 -8.68 -3.71 11.96
C ILE A 267 -7.82 -2.50 12.32
N TYR A 268 -6.51 -2.68 12.47
CA TYR A 268 -5.60 -1.58 12.79
C TYR A 268 -5.52 -0.56 11.65
N THR A 269 -5.47 -1.01 10.40
CA THR A 269 -5.41 -0.09 9.24
C THR A 269 -6.70 0.71 9.11
N ARG A 270 -7.87 0.06 9.28
CA ARG A 270 -9.17 0.75 9.35
C ARG A 270 -9.19 1.80 10.46
N PHE A 271 -8.78 1.41 11.66
CA PHE A 271 -8.74 2.32 12.81
C PHE A 271 -7.77 3.48 12.57
N TYR A 272 -6.55 3.19 12.11
CA TYR A 272 -5.52 4.19 11.93
C TYR A 272 -5.89 5.19 10.82
N GLN A 273 -6.31 4.70 9.65
CA GLN A 273 -6.66 5.57 8.52
C GLN A 273 -8.01 6.28 8.71
N GLY A 274 -8.98 5.65 9.38
CA GLY A 274 -10.32 6.20 9.57
C GLY A 274 -10.52 7.01 10.86
N TYR A 275 -9.64 6.86 11.86
CA TYR A 275 -9.75 7.53 13.16
C TYR A 275 -8.50 8.32 13.52
N VAL A 276 -7.32 7.70 13.52
CA VAL A 276 -6.08 8.35 13.99
C VAL A 276 -5.64 9.45 13.03
N LEU A 277 -5.52 9.14 11.73
CA LEU A 277 -5.12 10.12 10.71
C LEU A 277 -6.04 11.34 10.66
N PRO A 278 -7.38 11.21 10.58
CA PRO A 278 -8.25 12.38 10.51
C PRO A 278 -8.24 13.20 11.79
N LYS A 279 -8.25 12.56 12.98
CA LYS A 279 -8.38 13.28 14.26
C LYS A 279 -7.09 13.90 14.77
N LYS A 280 -5.95 13.22 14.62
CA LYS A 280 -4.65 13.70 15.12
C LYS A 280 -3.92 14.52 14.07
N PHE A 281 -3.92 14.07 12.82
CA PHE A 281 -3.09 14.64 11.76
C PHE A 281 -3.86 15.50 10.76
N GLY A 282 -5.19 15.52 10.83
CA GLY A 282 -6.01 16.21 9.82
C GLY A 282 -5.93 15.56 8.43
N ILE A 283 -5.49 14.30 8.35
CA ILE A 283 -5.29 13.58 7.09
C ILE A 283 -6.47 12.65 6.84
N ASP A 284 -7.20 12.90 5.76
CA ASP A 284 -8.23 11.99 5.27
C ASP A 284 -7.81 11.41 3.91
N LYS A 285 -7.34 10.16 3.92
CA LYS A 285 -6.86 9.46 2.72
C LYS A 285 -7.94 9.27 1.65
N ARG A 286 -9.23 9.40 2.00
CA ARG A 286 -10.33 9.32 1.01
C ARG A 286 -10.21 10.39 -0.06
N TYR A 287 -9.63 11.56 0.25
CA TYR A 287 -9.37 12.61 -0.75
C TYR A 287 -8.50 12.11 -1.90
N GLY A 288 -7.41 11.40 -1.58
CA GLY A 288 -6.53 10.78 -2.57
C GLY A 288 -7.24 9.67 -3.33
N HIS A 289 -7.81 8.69 -2.61
CA HIS A 289 -8.48 7.54 -3.22
C HIS A 289 -9.63 7.91 -4.15
N LEU A 290 -10.50 8.85 -3.74
CA LEU A 290 -11.62 9.31 -4.56
C LEU A 290 -11.13 10.16 -5.75
N SER A 291 -10.07 10.95 -5.56
CA SER A 291 -9.48 11.73 -6.66
C SER A 291 -8.85 10.83 -7.72
N ASP A 292 -8.24 9.71 -7.34
CA ASP A 292 -7.79 8.68 -8.28
C ASP A 292 -8.97 8.08 -9.07
N LEU A 293 -10.09 7.74 -8.40
CA LEU A 293 -11.29 7.24 -9.08
C LEU A 293 -11.94 8.27 -10.03
N ILE A 294 -11.86 9.57 -9.70
CA ILE A 294 -12.29 10.65 -10.62
C ILE A 294 -11.39 10.68 -11.86
N ASN A 295 -10.07 10.65 -11.66
CA ASN A 295 -9.10 10.66 -12.76
C ASN A 295 -9.23 9.42 -13.65
N ALA A 296 -9.63 8.28 -13.08
CA ALA A 296 -9.94 7.05 -13.79
C ALA A 296 -11.32 7.05 -14.49
N GLY A 297 -12.16 8.06 -14.27
CA GLY A 297 -13.52 8.13 -14.81
C GLY A 297 -14.52 7.16 -14.15
N GLN A 298 -14.19 6.57 -13.01
CA GLN A 298 -15.03 5.57 -12.32
C GLN A 298 -16.09 6.19 -11.42
N ILE A 299 -15.89 7.42 -10.94
CA ILE A 299 -16.89 8.17 -10.16
C ILE A 299 -16.95 9.63 -10.61
N SER A 300 -18.11 10.27 -10.41
CA SER A 300 -18.24 11.69 -10.61
C SER A 300 -17.62 12.48 -9.46
N ARG A 301 -17.15 13.69 -9.76
CA ARG A 301 -16.68 14.65 -8.74
C ARG A 301 -17.75 14.98 -7.71
N SER A 302 -19.02 15.09 -8.11
CA SER A 302 -20.13 15.35 -7.19
C SER A 302 -20.29 14.22 -6.17
N LYS A 303 -20.29 12.96 -6.63
CA LYS A 303 -20.37 11.78 -5.77
C LYS A 303 -19.21 11.73 -4.77
N ALA A 304 -17.99 12.03 -5.23
CA ALA A 304 -16.82 12.09 -4.35
C ALA A 304 -16.93 13.18 -3.28
N LEU A 305 -17.45 14.36 -3.64
CA LEU A 305 -17.68 15.47 -2.69
C LEU A 305 -18.78 15.15 -1.68
N ASP A 306 -19.80 14.36 -2.07
CA ASP A 306 -20.82 13.90 -1.15
C ASP A 306 -20.27 12.84 -0.19
N GLU A 307 -19.42 11.94 -0.67
CA GLU A 307 -18.78 10.90 0.14
C GLU A 307 -17.90 11.48 1.27
N ILE A 308 -17.10 12.51 0.98
CA ILE A 308 -16.22 13.13 1.98
C ILE A 308 -16.96 13.91 3.07
N LYS A 309 -18.27 14.20 2.90
CA LYS A 309 -19.11 14.79 3.96
C LYS A 309 -19.42 13.78 5.06
N ASN A 310 -19.41 12.50 4.74
CA ASN A 310 -19.63 11.43 5.70
C ASN A 310 -18.39 11.21 6.55
N VAL A 311 -18.58 10.73 7.78
CA VAL A 311 -17.46 10.23 8.59
C VAL A 311 -16.77 9.04 7.89
N PRO A 312 -15.45 8.82 8.07
CA PRO A 312 -14.71 7.79 7.34
C PRO A 312 -15.29 6.37 7.47
N TYR A 313 -15.83 6.04 8.64
CA TYR A 313 -16.58 4.80 8.89
C TYR A 313 -17.48 4.97 10.13
N PRO A 314 -18.46 4.07 10.38
CA PRO A 314 -19.48 4.25 11.42
C PRO A 314 -18.91 4.54 12.82
N VAL A 315 -19.46 5.53 13.52
CA VAL A 315 -18.98 5.99 14.84
C VAL A 315 -19.01 4.88 15.90
N ALA A 316 -20.01 4.00 15.86
CA ALA A 316 -20.07 2.85 16.75
C ALA A 316 -18.88 1.91 16.55
N LEU A 317 -18.49 1.67 15.30
CA LEU A 317 -17.34 0.85 14.95
C LEU A 317 -16.02 1.56 15.32
N GLN A 318 -15.94 2.90 15.21
CA GLN A 318 -14.79 3.67 15.71
C GLN A 318 -14.54 3.45 17.20
N LYS A 319 -15.61 3.43 18.00
CA LYS A 319 -15.51 3.17 19.44
C LYS A 319 -15.02 1.75 19.71
N GLN A 320 -15.62 0.76 19.05
CA GLN A 320 -15.23 -0.65 19.17
C GLN A 320 -13.78 -0.88 18.77
N ASP A 321 -13.34 -0.29 17.66
CA ASP A 321 -11.97 -0.39 17.18
C ASP A 321 -10.99 0.27 18.15
N LYS A 322 -11.33 1.45 18.69
CA LYS A 322 -10.49 2.11 19.71
C LYS A 322 -10.30 1.22 20.94
N GLU A 323 -11.39 0.67 21.49
CA GLU A 323 -11.36 -0.22 22.64
C GLU A 323 -10.53 -1.48 22.34
N TYR A 324 -10.77 -2.12 21.19
CA TYR A 324 -10.05 -3.32 20.76
C TYR A 324 -8.55 -3.07 20.54
N VAL A 325 -8.19 -2.00 19.82
CA VAL A 325 -6.80 -1.65 19.51
C VAL A 325 -6.05 -1.28 20.80
N CYS A 326 -6.63 -0.47 21.68
CA CYS A 326 -6.01 -0.13 22.96
C CYS A 326 -5.75 -1.38 23.82
N LYS A 327 -6.77 -2.25 23.96
CA LYS A 327 -6.65 -3.50 24.69
C LYS A 327 -5.56 -4.40 24.10
N LYS A 328 -5.53 -4.57 22.78
CA LYS A 328 -4.59 -5.44 22.09
C LYS A 328 -3.15 -4.91 22.15
N LEU A 329 -2.96 -3.60 22.04
CA LEU A 329 -1.68 -2.93 22.26
C LEU A 329 -1.26 -2.89 23.74
N GLY A 330 -2.15 -3.22 24.68
CA GLY A 330 -1.84 -3.16 26.11
C GLY A 330 -1.66 -1.73 26.64
N ILE A 331 -2.34 -0.75 26.03
CA ILE A 331 -2.37 0.65 26.50
C ILE A 331 -3.78 0.99 26.99
N SER A 332 -3.87 1.73 28.10
CA SER A 332 -5.15 2.29 28.57
C SER A 332 -5.65 3.35 27.61
N GLU A 333 -6.97 3.54 27.53
CA GLU A 333 -7.56 4.62 26.72
C GLU A 333 -7.00 6.00 27.09
N ASP A 334 -6.81 6.32 28.37
CA ASP A 334 -6.25 7.62 28.78
C ASP A 334 -4.87 7.90 28.18
N LYS A 335 -3.97 6.90 28.24
CA LYS A 335 -2.66 6.96 27.60
C LYS A 335 -2.76 7.09 26.08
N PHE A 336 -3.72 6.43 25.45
CA PHE A 336 -3.95 6.60 24.01
C PHE A 336 -4.42 8.02 23.69
N GLU A 337 -5.34 8.58 24.48
CA GLU A 337 -5.80 9.96 24.32
C GLU A 337 -4.67 10.98 24.59
N ASP A 338 -3.74 10.69 25.51
CA ASP A 338 -2.51 11.48 25.69
C ASP A 338 -1.65 11.46 24.41
N ILE A 339 -1.45 10.28 23.81
CA ILE A 339 -0.74 10.16 22.52
C ILE A 339 -1.47 10.96 21.43
N MET A 340 -2.80 10.92 21.39
CA MET A 340 -3.59 11.68 20.42
C MET A 340 -3.43 13.19 20.59
N ARG A 341 -3.28 13.68 21.83
CA ARG A 341 -3.07 15.12 22.15
C ARG A 341 -1.64 15.61 21.93
N ASN A 342 -0.65 14.72 21.86
CA ASN A 342 0.74 15.12 21.63
C ASN A 342 0.89 15.88 20.31
N GLU A 343 1.85 16.79 20.27
CA GLU A 343 2.22 17.55 19.08
C GLU A 343 2.52 16.62 17.89
N VAL A 344 1.98 16.97 16.73
CA VAL A 344 2.24 16.27 15.47
C VAL A 344 3.67 16.56 15.02
N LYS A 345 4.36 15.51 14.57
CA LYS A 345 5.74 15.56 14.13
C LYS A 345 5.90 15.11 12.69
N SER A 346 6.96 15.59 12.05
CA SER A 346 7.37 15.12 10.74
C SER A 346 8.35 13.96 10.85
N PHE A 347 8.33 13.03 9.89
CA PHE A 347 9.38 12.01 9.74
C PHE A 347 10.79 12.63 9.65
N ARG A 348 10.88 13.90 9.22
CA ARG A 348 12.14 14.68 9.12
C ARG A 348 12.78 14.98 10.48
N GLU A 349 12.03 14.89 11.57
CA GLU A 349 12.55 15.05 12.95
C GLU A 349 13.22 13.78 13.49
N TYR A 350 13.12 12.68 12.76
CA TYR A 350 13.76 11.41 13.10
C TYR A 350 14.89 11.11 12.12
N PRO A 351 16.00 10.50 12.57
CA PRO A 351 17.04 10.04 11.65
C PRO A 351 16.48 9.14 10.56
N ASN A 352 16.60 9.59 9.31
CA ASN A 352 16.06 8.92 8.14
C ASN A 352 17.04 9.02 6.95
N SER A 353 16.61 8.50 5.80
CA SER A 353 17.35 8.45 4.55
C SER A 353 16.74 9.36 3.47
N TYR A 354 15.77 10.22 3.82
CA TYR A 354 15.01 11.02 2.86
C TYR A 354 15.92 11.90 2.00
N SER A 355 16.81 12.69 2.61
CA SER A 355 17.71 13.58 1.87
C SER A 355 18.63 12.82 0.92
N PHE A 356 19.10 11.64 1.32
CA PHE A 356 19.91 10.77 0.47
C PHE A 356 19.10 10.21 -0.71
N VAL A 357 17.87 9.76 -0.47
CA VAL A 357 16.97 9.27 -1.53
C VAL A 357 16.61 10.39 -2.50
N GLN A 358 16.34 11.61 -2.02
CA GLN A 358 16.09 12.76 -2.90
C GLN A 358 17.31 13.11 -3.74
N PHE A 359 18.51 13.07 -3.16
CA PHE A 359 19.75 13.26 -3.91
C PHE A 359 19.92 12.22 -5.03
N LEU A 360 19.73 10.93 -4.73
CA LEU A 360 19.78 9.88 -5.75
C LEU A 360 18.72 10.08 -6.84
N ARG A 361 17.50 10.45 -6.45
CA ARG A 361 16.41 10.75 -7.40
C ARG A 361 16.78 11.89 -8.34
N LEU A 362 17.34 12.99 -7.82
CA LEU A 362 17.79 14.11 -8.63
C LEU A 362 18.90 13.70 -9.60
N LEU A 363 19.85 12.88 -9.15
CA LEU A 363 20.91 12.35 -10.00
C LEU A 363 20.35 11.49 -11.14
N VAL A 364 19.46 10.53 -10.83
CA VAL A 364 18.81 9.67 -11.83
C VAL A 364 17.99 10.49 -12.82
N ASN A 365 17.24 11.48 -12.35
CA ASN A 365 16.46 12.36 -13.21
C ASN A 365 17.35 13.19 -14.14
N LYS A 366 18.49 13.69 -13.66
CA LYS A 366 19.49 14.37 -14.50
C LYS A 366 20.09 13.45 -15.56
N MET A 367 20.41 12.20 -15.19
CA MET A 367 20.90 11.21 -16.16
C MET A 367 19.84 10.90 -17.22
N ARG A 368 18.56 10.78 -16.83
CA ARG A 368 17.44 10.60 -17.78
C ARG A 368 17.27 11.79 -18.72
N SER A 369 17.34 13.02 -18.20
CA SER A 369 17.25 14.21 -19.05
C SER A 369 18.43 14.36 -20.01
N ALA A 370 19.60 13.83 -19.63
CA ALA A 370 20.79 13.79 -20.46
C ALA A 370 20.86 12.57 -21.42
N GLY A 371 19.85 11.70 -21.43
CA GLY A 371 19.84 10.48 -22.25
C GLY A 371 20.79 9.37 -21.79
N LEU A 372 21.40 9.51 -20.62
CA LEU A 372 22.38 8.57 -20.05
C LEU A 372 21.72 7.43 -19.25
N TYR A 373 20.41 7.49 -19.04
CA TYR A 373 19.64 6.48 -18.33
C TYR A 373 18.23 6.35 -18.94
N PRO A 374 17.70 5.13 -19.12
CA PRO A 374 16.35 4.94 -19.65
C PRO A 374 15.29 5.66 -18.81
N LYS A 375 14.31 6.29 -19.48
CA LYS A 375 13.18 6.95 -18.82
C LYS A 375 12.34 5.95 -18.03
#